data_AF-A0A6V7U8D3-F1
#
_entry.id   AF-A0A6V7U8D3-F1
#
_cell.length_a   1.000
_cell.length_b   1.000
_cell.length_c   1.000
_cell.angle_alpha   90.00
_cell.angle_beta   90.00
_cell.angle_gamma   90.00
#
_symmetry.space_group_name_H-M   'P 1'
#
loop_
_entity.id
_entity.type
_entity.pdbx_description
1 polymer ?
#
loop_
_entity_poly.entity_id
_entity_poly.type
_entity_poly.pdbx_seq_one_letter_code
_entity_poly.pdbx_strand_id
1 'polypeptide(L)'
;MKTRSIQLGFSAILLTLSAYLYMFVPDWWIYGTICIAAGILNIFANADCPFWRFLASTVIVLGTIETLFLVWSIRLVEQSSFLNIEARDALTGQTLPSARDELATEGRLILLPALATFLTISTRLGNSSYEWRLIDIIRTLLLLTFMLAIIPALLYSFTFFVPRLAIIVNNTFDKYWEVFSPSINTLFF
;
A
#
# COMPACT_ATOMS: atom_id res chain seq x y z
N MET A 1 15.70 -12.81 -19.57
CA MET A 1 14.59 -13.79 -19.53
C MET A 1 14.19 -14.20 -18.12
N LYS A 2 15.12 -14.63 -17.24
CA LYS A 2 14.78 -15.09 -15.86
C LYS A 2 14.00 -14.08 -15.00
N THR A 3 14.36 -12.79 -15.06
CA THR A 3 13.67 -11.70 -14.33
C THR A 3 12.22 -11.49 -14.75
N ARG A 4 11.91 -11.63 -16.05
CA ARG A 4 10.55 -11.48 -16.57
C ARG A 4 9.64 -12.64 -16.14
N SER A 5 10.16 -13.87 -16.11
CA SER A 5 9.41 -15.03 -15.62
C SER A 5 9.05 -14.92 -14.14
N ILE A 6 9.96 -14.41 -13.31
CA ILE A 6 9.72 -14.19 -11.88
C ILE A 6 8.66 -13.10 -11.68
N GLN A 7 8.75 -11.97 -12.39
CA GLN A 7 7.77 -10.90 -12.35
C GLN A 7 6.37 -11.36 -12.77
N LEU A 8 6.27 -12.17 -13.83
CA LEU A 8 5.02 -12.76 -14.28
C LEU A 8 4.42 -13.69 -13.22
N GLY A 9 5.25 -14.52 -12.58
CA GLY A 9 4.82 -15.37 -11.47
C GLY A 9 4.24 -14.56 -10.31
N PHE A 10 4.96 -13.54 -9.84
CA PHE A 10 4.48 -12.66 -8.77
C PHE A 10 3.21 -11.90 -9.15
N SER A 11 3.12 -11.40 -10.39
CA SER A 11 1.93 -10.69 -10.89
C SER A 11 0.71 -11.60 -10.95
N ALA A 12 0.88 -12.83 -11.43
CA ALA A 12 -0.19 -13.82 -11.51
C ALA A 12 -0.66 -14.26 -10.11
N ILE A 13 0.27 -14.48 -9.18
CA ILE A 13 -0.05 -14.77 -7.78
C ILE A 13 -0.82 -13.60 -7.17
N LEU A 14 -0.34 -12.36 -7.34
CA LEU A 14 -0.98 -11.17 -6.79
C LEU A 14 -2.40 -10.97 -7.35
N LEU A 15 -2.59 -11.18 -8.65
CA LEU A 15 -3.90 -11.06 -9.29
C LEU A 15 -4.87 -12.18 -8.85
N THR A 16 -4.37 -13.41 -8.69
CA THR A 16 -5.17 -14.54 -8.17
C THR A 16 -5.56 -14.32 -6.71
N LEU A 17 -4.61 -13.88 -5.88
CA LEU A 17 -4.83 -13.60 -4.46
C LEU A 17 -5.80 -12.43 -4.29
N SER A 18 -5.66 -11.39 -5.11
CA SER A 18 -6.56 -10.24 -5.16
C SER A 18 -7.98 -10.69 -5.52
N ALA A 19 -8.16 -11.44 -6.61
CA ALA A 19 -9.47 -11.95 -7.00
C ALA A 19 -10.12 -12.82 -5.90
N TYR A 20 -9.33 -13.68 -5.25
CA TYR A 20 -9.82 -14.56 -4.19
C TYR A 20 -10.17 -13.82 -2.90
N LEU A 21 -9.33 -12.89 -2.44
CA LEU A 21 -9.57 -12.17 -1.18
C LEU A 21 -10.69 -11.16 -1.31
N TYR A 22 -10.81 -10.53 -2.47
CA TYR A 22 -11.72 -9.40 -2.67
C TYR A 22 -13.10 -9.81 -3.17
N MET A 23 -13.31 -11.02 -3.71
CA MET A 23 -14.65 -11.44 -4.15
C MET A 23 -15.71 -11.51 -3.05
N PHE A 24 -15.29 -11.56 -1.78
CA PHE A 24 -16.19 -11.67 -0.63
C PHE A 24 -16.23 -10.43 0.26
N VAL A 25 -15.49 -9.37 -0.09
CA VAL A 25 -15.48 -8.11 0.66
C VAL A 25 -16.50 -7.16 0.01
N PRO A 26 -17.48 -6.60 0.74
CA PRO A 26 -18.46 -5.69 0.15
C PRO A 26 -17.80 -4.48 -0.53
N ASP A 27 -16.77 -3.93 0.11
CA ASP A 27 -16.03 -2.75 -0.33
C ASP A 27 -14.75 -3.11 -1.09
N TRP A 28 -14.76 -4.25 -1.76
CA TRP A 28 -13.62 -4.78 -2.49
C TRP A 28 -13.05 -3.83 -3.54
N TRP A 29 -13.88 -2.96 -4.09
CA TRP A 29 -13.51 -1.99 -5.13
C TRP A 29 -12.51 -0.95 -4.61
N ILE A 30 -12.49 -0.68 -3.30
CA ILE A 30 -11.55 0.23 -2.64
C ILE A 30 -10.13 -0.33 -2.74
N TYR A 31 -9.95 -1.64 -2.56
CA TYR A 31 -8.64 -2.29 -2.49
C TYR A 31 -8.23 -2.99 -3.80
N GLY A 32 -9.23 -3.49 -4.54
CA GLY A 32 -9.04 -4.39 -5.67
C GLY A 32 -8.74 -3.68 -6.98
N THR A 33 -9.21 -2.44 -7.16
CA THR A 33 -9.09 -1.72 -8.44
C THR A 33 -7.64 -1.48 -8.84
N ILE A 34 -6.80 -0.98 -7.92
CA ILE A 34 -5.36 -0.82 -8.14
C ILE A 34 -4.66 -2.17 -8.30
N CYS A 35 -5.03 -3.19 -7.52
CA CYS A 35 -4.44 -4.52 -7.65
C CYS A 35 -4.67 -5.15 -9.03
N ILE A 36 -5.91 -5.10 -9.52
CA ILE A 36 -6.30 -5.63 -10.83
C ILE A 36 -5.58 -4.84 -11.94
N ALA A 37 -5.61 -3.50 -11.86
CA ALA A 37 -4.95 -2.65 -12.85
C ALA A 37 -3.44 -2.90 -12.90
N ALA A 38 -2.78 -2.95 -11.74
CA ALA A 38 -1.36 -3.28 -11.63
C ALA A 38 -1.04 -4.68 -12.16
N GLY A 39 -1.84 -5.69 -11.83
CA GLY A 39 -1.63 -7.04 -12.32
C GLY A 39 -1.72 -7.14 -13.85
N ILE A 40 -2.73 -6.51 -14.46
CA ILE A 40 -2.87 -6.44 -15.92
C ILE A 40 -1.67 -5.73 -16.55
N LEU A 41 -1.27 -4.58 -16.01
CA LEU A 41 -0.15 -3.79 -16.53
C LEU A 41 1.19 -4.52 -16.44
N ASN A 42 1.40 -5.30 -15.37
CA ASN A 42 2.64 -6.06 -15.18
C ASN A 42 2.67 -7.36 -16.01
N ILE A 43 1.53 -8.01 -16.27
CA ILE A 43 1.45 -9.19 -17.15
C ILE A 43 1.66 -8.78 -18.62
N PHE A 44 0.95 -7.76 -19.07
CA PHE A 44 1.00 -7.28 -20.45
C PHE A 44 1.97 -6.09 -20.60
N ALA A 45 3.08 -6.10 -19.86
CA ALA A 45 4.02 -5.00 -19.84
C ALA A 45 4.54 -4.68 -21.27
N ASN A 46 4.09 -3.55 -21.80
CA ASN A 46 4.55 -2.97 -23.05
C ASN A 46 5.17 -1.59 -22.77
N ALA A 47 6.51 -1.50 -22.86
CA ALA A 47 7.23 -0.27 -22.54
C ALA A 47 7.17 0.77 -23.67
N ASP A 48 6.91 0.35 -24.90
CA ASP A 48 6.97 1.20 -26.10
C ASP A 48 5.66 1.97 -26.34
N CYS A 49 4.54 1.47 -25.80
CA CYS A 49 3.24 2.09 -25.97
C CYS A 49 3.04 3.28 -25.00
N PRO A 50 2.84 4.53 -25.48
CA PRO A 50 2.69 5.71 -24.62
C PRO A 50 1.44 5.63 -23.72
N PHE A 51 0.34 5.06 -24.23
CA PHE A 51 -0.88 4.83 -23.45
C PHE A 51 -0.62 3.88 -22.26
N TRP A 52 0.13 2.81 -22.50
CA TRP A 52 0.53 1.88 -21.43
C TRP A 52 1.42 2.55 -20.40
N ARG A 53 2.26 3.49 -20.84
CA ARG A 53 3.09 4.26 -19.93
C ARG A 53 2.27 5.20 -19.06
N PHE A 54 1.27 5.86 -19.63
CA PHE A 54 0.34 6.71 -18.91
C PHE A 54 -0.43 5.90 -17.86
N LEU A 55 -1.05 4.78 -18.24
CA LEU A 55 -1.77 3.91 -17.30
C LEU A 55 -0.91 3.43 -16.14
N ALA A 56 0.33 3.01 -16.41
CA ALA A 56 1.26 2.62 -15.36
C ALA A 56 1.59 3.76 -14.40
N SER A 57 1.82 4.97 -14.90
CA SER A 57 2.03 6.15 -14.05
C SER A 57 0.80 6.46 -13.20
N THR A 58 -0.41 6.38 -13.78
CA THR A 58 -1.67 6.58 -13.06
C THR A 58 -1.82 5.56 -11.93
N VAL A 59 -1.58 4.28 -12.19
CA VAL A 59 -1.64 3.22 -11.17
C VAL A 59 -0.60 3.43 -10.07
N ILE A 60 0.60 3.89 -10.41
CA ILE A 60 1.63 4.20 -9.41
C ILE A 60 1.18 5.34 -8.49
N VAL A 61 0.72 6.46 -9.07
CA VAL A 61 0.32 7.64 -8.30
C VAL A 61 -0.92 7.33 -7.46
N LEU A 62 -1.98 6.82 -8.08
CA LEU A 62 -3.22 6.49 -7.38
C LEU A 62 -3.01 5.39 -6.35
N GLY A 63 -2.25 4.34 -6.68
CA GLY A 63 -1.95 3.25 -5.75
C GLY A 63 -1.12 3.71 -4.56
N THR A 64 -0.19 4.66 -4.75
CA THR A 64 0.56 5.26 -3.64
C THR A 64 -0.36 6.10 -2.75
N ILE A 65 -1.21 6.94 -3.34
CA ILE A 65 -2.17 7.77 -2.60
C ILE A 65 -3.16 6.89 -1.83
N GLU A 66 -3.76 5.89 -2.48
CA GLU A 66 -4.69 4.94 -1.88
C GLU A 66 -4.04 4.21 -0.70
N THR A 67 -2.83 3.67 -0.91
CA THR A 67 -2.10 2.95 0.14
C THR A 67 -1.83 3.85 1.35
N LEU A 68 -1.35 5.08 1.13
CA LEU A 68 -1.08 6.04 2.20
C LEU A 68 -2.37 6.47 2.91
N PHE A 69 -3.43 6.70 2.15
CA PHE A 69 -4.75 7.05 2.69
C PHE A 69 -5.30 5.94 3.57
N LEU A 70 -5.26 4.68 3.12
CA LEU A 70 -5.72 3.54 3.91
C LEU A 70 -4.93 3.39 5.21
N VAL A 71 -3.59 3.51 5.16
CA VAL A 71 -2.76 3.46 6.38
C VAL A 71 -3.08 4.62 7.32
N TRP A 72 -3.27 5.83 6.79
CA TRP A 72 -3.69 7.00 7.56
C TRP A 72 -5.04 6.76 8.25
N SER A 73 -6.03 6.26 7.51
CA SER A 73 -7.37 5.98 8.03
C SER A 73 -7.33 4.94 9.14
N ILE A 74 -6.64 3.81 8.94
CA ILE A 74 -6.52 2.77 9.97
C ILE A 74 -5.84 3.32 11.22
N ARG A 75 -4.78 4.11 11.08
CA ARG A 75 -4.11 4.75 12.22
C ARG A 75 -5.01 5.72 12.98
N LEU A 76 -5.83 6.50 12.28
CA LEU A 76 -6.78 7.41 12.90
C LEU A 76 -7.86 6.63 13.67
N VAL A 77 -8.36 5.53 13.09
CA VAL A 77 -9.30 4.63 13.78
C VAL A 77 -8.63 3.97 14.98
N GLU A 78 -7.40 3.49 14.86
CA GLU A 78 -6.62 2.90 15.96
C GLU A 78 -6.49 3.89 17.13
N GLN A 79 -6.05 5.13 16.88
CA GLN A 79 -5.92 6.16 17.93
C GLN A 79 -7.25 6.53 18.59
N SER A 80 -8.31 6.71 17.81
CA SER A 80 -9.64 7.06 18.35
C SER A 80 -10.29 5.90 19.09
N SER A 81 -10.04 4.66 18.68
CA SER A 81 -10.52 3.48 19.39
C SER A 81 -9.77 3.26 20.70
N PHE A 82 -8.46 3.51 20.79
CA PHE A 82 -7.74 3.49 22.08
C PHE A 82 -8.31 4.48 23.10
N LEU A 83 -8.63 5.72 22.68
CA LEU A 83 -9.27 6.73 23.54
C LEU A 83 -10.67 6.31 24.01
N ASN A 84 -11.44 5.66 23.14
CA ASN A 84 -12.79 5.18 23.47
C ASN A 84 -12.77 3.88 24.29
N ILE A 85 -11.74 3.06 24.19
CA ILE A 85 -11.57 1.83 24.96
C ILE A 85 -11.32 2.17 26.43
N GLU A 86 -10.44 3.13 26.74
CA GLU A 86 -10.21 3.59 28.12
C GLU A 86 -11.50 4.12 28.77
N ALA A 87 -12.35 4.78 27.99
CA ALA A 87 -13.66 5.25 28.43
C ALA A 87 -14.72 4.13 28.56
N ARG A 88 -14.71 3.11 27.68
CA ARG A 88 -15.69 1.98 27.70
C ARG A 88 -15.35 0.89 28.71
N ASP A 89 -14.08 0.62 28.96
CA ASP A 89 -13.64 -0.36 29.96
C ASP A 89 -14.06 0.08 31.37
N ALA A 90 -14.09 1.39 31.62
CA ALA A 90 -14.58 1.97 32.86
C ALA A 90 -16.11 1.82 33.07
N LEU A 91 -16.88 1.54 32.00
CA LEU A 91 -18.35 1.64 32.01
C LEU A 91 -19.10 0.33 31.75
N THR A 92 -18.50 -0.66 31.07
CA THR A 92 -19.34 -1.76 30.50
C THR A 92 -18.74 -3.17 30.55
N GLY A 93 -17.44 -3.35 30.80
CA GLY A 93 -16.82 -4.69 30.92
C GLY A 93 -17.04 -5.62 29.71
N GLN A 94 -17.43 -5.08 28.56
CA GLN A 94 -17.81 -5.83 27.37
C GLN A 94 -16.61 -5.95 26.42
N THR A 95 -16.39 -7.18 25.96
CA THR A 95 -15.13 -7.70 25.45
C THR A 95 -14.56 -6.94 24.22
N LEU A 96 -13.33 -6.42 24.39
CA LEU A 96 -12.41 -5.83 23.40
C LEU A 96 -12.03 -6.63 22.12
N PRO A 97 -12.22 -7.97 21.98
CA PRO A 97 -11.66 -8.72 20.83
C PRO A 97 -12.20 -8.29 19.47
N SER A 98 -13.50 -7.98 19.37
CA SER A 98 -14.16 -7.77 18.07
C SER A 98 -13.59 -6.58 17.29
N ALA A 99 -13.37 -5.44 17.95
CA ALA A 99 -12.86 -4.24 17.28
C ALA A 99 -11.39 -4.40 16.83
N ARG A 100 -10.60 -5.16 17.58
CA ARG A 100 -9.20 -5.44 17.23
C ARG A 100 -9.10 -6.38 16.04
N ASP A 101 -9.98 -7.37 15.96
CA ASP A 101 -10.01 -8.35 14.89
C ASP A 101 -10.48 -7.71 13.56
N GLU A 102 -11.43 -6.78 13.61
CA GLU A 102 -11.83 -5.97 12.46
C GLU A 102 -10.68 -5.10 11.95
N LEU A 103 -10.03 -4.34 12.85
CA LEU A 103 -8.88 -3.50 12.50
C LEU A 103 -7.72 -4.33 11.92
N ALA A 104 -7.47 -5.51 12.48
CA ALA A 104 -6.46 -6.43 11.98
C ALA A 104 -6.81 -6.98 10.59
N THR A 105 -8.08 -7.17 10.29
CA THR A 105 -8.52 -7.62 8.96
C THR A 105 -8.30 -6.52 7.94
N GLU A 106 -8.75 -5.29 8.22
CA GLU A 106 -8.54 -4.12 7.36
C GLU A 106 -7.04 -3.84 7.12
N GLY A 107 -6.23 -3.91 8.18
CA GLY A 107 -4.78 -3.71 8.09
C GLY A 107 -4.07 -4.71 7.17
N ARG A 108 -4.58 -5.94 7.08
CA ARG A 108 -4.06 -6.98 6.16
C ARG A 108 -4.47 -6.73 4.70
N LEU A 109 -5.64 -6.13 4.47
CA LEU A 109 -6.13 -5.86 3.11
C LEU A 109 -5.29 -4.79 2.39
N ILE A 110 -4.59 -3.91 3.13
CA ILE A 110 -3.65 -2.92 2.59
C ILE A 110 -2.42 -3.57 1.93
N LEU A 111 -2.03 -4.78 2.36
CA LEU A 111 -0.81 -5.44 1.89
C LEU A 111 -0.79 -5.59 0.37
N LEU A 112 -1.91 -6.01 -0.21
CA LEU A 112 -2.03 -6.28 -1.64
C LEU A 112 -1.88 -5.02 -2.51
N PRO A 113 -2.62 -3.91 -2.30
CA PRO A 113 -2.45 -2.70 -3.10
C PRO A 113 -1.06 -2.09 -2.92
N ALA A 114 -0.49 -2.15 -1.72
CA ALA A 114 0.89 -1.73 -1.46
C ALA A 114 1.90 -2.57 -2.27
N LEU A 115 1.77 -3.91 -2.26
CA LEU A 115 2.61 -4.81 -3.04
C LEU A 115 2.42 -4.62 -4.55
N ALA A 116 1.19 -4.42 -5.00
CA ALA A 116 0.85 -4.21 -6.40
C ALA A 116 1.50 -2.95 -6.95
N THR A 117 1.42 -1.86 -6.17
CA THR A 117 2.04 -0.57 -6.50
C THR A 117 3.56 -0.69 -6.47
N PHE A 118 4.14 -1.32 -5.44
CA PHE A 118 5.57 -1.57 -5.34
C PHE A 118 6.11 -2.41 -6.51
N LEU A 119 5.40 -3.48 -6.89
CA LEU A 119 5.74 -4.31 -8.03
C LEU A 119 5.72 -3.50 -9.33
N THR A 120 4.69 -2.66 -9.52
CA THR A 120 4.56 -1.80 -10.71
C THR A 120 5.69 -0.77 -10.78
N ILE A 121 6.09 -0.17 -9.66
CA ILE A 121 7.26 0.72 -9.63
C ILE A 121 8.54 -0.06 -10.00
N SER A 122 8.70 -1.26 -9.43
CA SER A 122 9.87 -2.12 -9.65
C SER A 122 10.01 -2.56 -11.11
N THR A 123 8.90 -2.95 -11.77
CA THR A 123 8.92 -3.32 -13.19
C THR A 123 9.28 -2.14 -14.10
N ARG A 124 8.89 -0.92 -13.70
CA ARG A 124 9.16 0.30 -14.49
C ARG A 124 10.59 0.81 -14.31
N LEU A 125 11.15 0.71 -13.11
CA LEU A 125 12.58 0.94 -12.86
C LEU A 125 13.46 -0.08 -13.58
N GLY A 126 13.01 -1.33 -13.71
CA GLY A 126 13.75 -2.40 -14.40
C GLY A 126 13.72 -2.30 -15.94
N ASN A 127 12.69 -1.67 -16.50
CA ASN A 127 12.49 -1.55 -17.96
C ASN A 127 12.92 -0.19 -18.54
N SER A 128 13.51 0.71 -17.74
CA SER A 128 14.03 1.97 -18.27
C SER A 128 15.39 1.78 -18.92
N SER A 129 15.47 1.97 -20.23
CA SER A 129 16.75 2.24 -20.90
C SER A 129 17.25 3.60 -20.41
N TYR A 130 18.35 3.61 -19.66
CA TYR A 130 18.94 4.83 -19.11
C TYR A 130 19.70 5.57 -20.21
N GLU A 131 19.05 6.52 -20.86
CA GLU A 131 19.77 7.60 -21.54
C GLU A 131 20.08 8.68 -20.49
N TRP A 132 21.24 9.34 -20.57
CA TRP A 132 21.67 10.40 -19.64
C TRP A 132 20.87 11.72 -19.80
N ARG A 133 19.58 11.61 -20.14
CA ARG A 133 18.67 12.75 -20.24
C ARG A 133 18.16 13.11 -18.85
N LEU A 134 18.13 14.40 -18.55
CA LEU A 134 17.65 14.94 -17.27
C LEU A 134 16.21 14.48 -16.93
N ILE A 135 15.36 14.28 -17.94
CA ILE A 135 13.99 13.78 -17.78
C ILE A 135 13.96 12.35 -17.22
N ASP A 136 14.86 11.47 -17.67
CA ASP A 136 14.93 10.09 -17.18
C ASP A 136 15.43 10.03 -15.73
N ILE A 137 16.31 10.95 -15.33
CA ILE A 137 16.78 11.11 -13.95
C ILE A 137 15.61 11.55 -13.05
N ILE A 138 14.88 12.61 -13.43
CA ILE A 138 13.72 13.10 -12.66
C ILE A 138 12.68 12.00 -12.49
N ARG A 139 12.33 11.28 -13.58
CA ARG A 139 11.39 10.17 -13.53
C ARG A 139 11.84 9.09 -12.54
N THR A 140 13.12 8.73 -12.59
CA THR A 140 13.69 7.70 -11.71
C THR A 140 13.65 8.11 -10.24
N LEU A 141 14.02 9.37 -9.94
CA LEU A 141 13.93 9.91 -8.59
C LEU A 141 12.49 9.89 -8.07
N LEU A 142 11.53 10.31 -8.89
CA LEU A 142 10.11 10.34 -8.53
C LEU A 142 9.54 8.93 -8.27
N LEU A 143 9.93 7.95 -9.10
CA LEU A 143 9.59 6.54 -8.86
C LEU A 143 10.21 6.00 -7.57
N LEU A 144 11.46 6.34 -7.28
CA LEU A 144 12.13 5.98 -6.02
C LEU A 144 11.42 6.61 -4.81
N THR A 145 11.00 7.88 -4.91
CA THR A 145 10.25 8.54 -3.84
C THR A 145 8.94 7.81 -3.55
N PHE A 146 8.16 7.43 -4.58
CA PHE A 146 6.95 6.65 -4.37
C PHE A 146 7.25 5.26 -3.78
N MET A 147 8.32 4.61 -4.23
CA MET A 147 8.75 3.32 -3.69
C MET A 147 9.07 3.43 -2.19
N LEU A 148 9.82 4.45 -1.80
CA LEU A 148 10.17 4.73 -0.39
C LEU A 148 8.92 5.07 0.45
N ALA A 149 7.93 5.77 -0.11
CA ALA A 149 6.69 6.09 0.58
C ALA A 149 5.82 4.85 0.86
N ILE A 150 5.90 3.80 0.02
CA ILE A 150 5.12 2.56 0.19
C ILE A 150 5.76 1.61 1.21
N ILE A 151 7.08 1.67 1.43
CA ILE A 151 7.77 0.77 2.37
C ILE A 151 7.19 0.82 3.79
N PRO A 152 6.95 2.01 4.40
CA PRO A 152 6.29 2.09 5.69
C PRO A 152 4.90 1.44 5.72
N ALA A 153 4.12 1.59 4.65
CA ALA A 153 2.79 0.98 4.55
C ALA A 153 2.84 -0.54 4.50
N LEU A 154 3.80 -1.11 3.75
CA LEU A 154 4.06 -2.55 3.74
C LEU A 154 4.44 -3.04 5.14
N LEU A 155 5.40 -2.37 5.79
CA LEU A 155 5.85 -2.72 7.13
C LEU A 155 4.70 -2.65 8.14
N TYR A 156 3.86 -1.61 8.06
CA TYR A 156 2.69 -1.46 8.90
C TYR A 156 1.71 -2.63 8.71
N SER A 157 1.37 -2.98 7.46
CA SER A 157 0.50 -4.12 7.18
C SER A 157 1.07 -5.45 7.69
N PHE A 158 2.39 -5.66 7.58
CA PHE A 158 3.07 -6.86 8.11
C PHE A 158 2.94 -7.02 9.64
N THR A 159 2.76 -5.93 10.40
CA THR A 159 2.58 -6.02 11.86
C THR A 159 1.33 -6.79 12.25
N PHE A 160 0.28 -6.78 11.41
CA PHE A 160 -0.97 -7.52 11.63
C PHE A 160 -0.86 -9.03 11.33
N PHE A 161 0.21 -9.46 10.66
CA PHE A 161 0.53 -10.88 10.45
C PHE A 161 1.50 -11.41 11.51
N VAL A 162 2.48 -10.60 11.91
CA VAL A 162 3.50 -10.96 12.90
C VAL A 162 3.51 -9.94 14.03
N PRO A 163 2.80 -10.21 15.14
CA PRO A 163 2.66 -9.25 16.25
C PRO A 163 3.98 -8.80 16.87
N ARG A 164 5.03 -9.64 16.82
CA ARG A 164 6.37 -9.28 17.29
C ARG A 164 7.02 -8.15 16.49
N LEU A 165 6.66 -7.98 15.22
CA LEU A 165 7.14 -6.86 14.40
C LEU A 165 6.47 -5.54 14.78
N ALA A 166 5.28 -5.57 15.37
CA ALA A 166 4.55 -4.36 15.77
C ALA A 166 5.36 -3.46 16.71
N ILE A 167 6.13 -4.04 17.63
CA ILE A 167 6.95 -3.27 18.61
C ILE A 167 8.07 -2.48 17.91
N ILE A 168 8.70 -3.06 16.89
CA ILE A 168 9.81 -2.44 16.16
C ILE A 168 9.28 -1.45 15.13
N VAL A 169 8.21 -1.83 14.44
CA VAL A 169 7.60 -1.01 13.40
C VAL A 169 6.90 0.19 13.99
N ASN A 170 6.14 0.08 15.10
CA ASN A 170 5.46 1.24 15.70
C ASN A 170 6.46 2.32 16.14
N ASN A 171 7.55 1.96 16.81
CA ASN A 171 8.59 2.95 17.19
C ASN A 171 9.24 3.67 15.99
N THR A 172 9.33 2.99 14.84
CA THR A 172 9.90 3.57 13.62
C THR A 172 8.85 4.41 12.90
N PHE A 173 7.64 3.87 12.79
CA PHE A 173 6.52 4.46 12.09
C PHE A 173 6.01 5.70 12.80
N ASP A 174 5.96 5.72 14.14
CA ASP A 174 5.55 6.90 14.92
C ASP A 174 6.51 8.07 14.66
N LYS A 175 7.83 7.82 14.60
CA LYS A 175 8.82 8.83 14.21
C LYS A 175 8.66 9.32 12.77
N TYR A 176 8.35 8.43 11.83
CA TYR A 176 8.06 8.82 10.45
C TYR A 176 6.75 9.62 10.37
N TRP A 177 5.75 9.23 11.13
CA TRP A 177 4.42 9.84 11.16
C TRP A 177 4.45 11.25 11.75
N GLU A 178 5.26 11.49 12.78
CA GLU A 178 5.50 12.83 13.32
C GLU A 178 6.01 13.82 12.26
N VAL A 179 6.74 13.34 11.25
CA VAL A 179 7.23 14.16 10.14
C VAL A 179 6.12 14.47 9.13
N PHE A 180 5.19 13.55 8.88
CA PHE A 180 4.12 13.70 7.88
C PHE A 180 2.80 14.27 8.43
N SER A 181 2.50 14.03 9.71
CA SER A 181 1.29 14.45 10.41
C SER A 181 1.00 15.96 10.34
N PRO A 182 1.99 16.88 10.52
CA PRO A 182 1.74 18.31 10.44
C PRO A 182 1.27 18.76 9.05
N SER A 183 1.78 18.11 8.00
CA SER A 183 1.47 18.43 6.60
C SER A 183 0.08 17.95 6.17
N ILE A 184 -0.38 16.83 6.75
CA ILE A 184 -1.69 16.25 6.43
C ILE A 184 -2.80 16.98 7.20
N ASN A 185 -2.57 17.30 8.48
CA ASN A 185 -3.56 18.04 9.28
C ASN A 185 -3.83 19.46 8.76
N THR A 186 -2.89 20.07 8.03
CA THR A 186 -3.06 21.38 7.38
C THR A 186 -3.71 21.32 6.00
N LEU A 187 -3.85 20.13 5.41
CA LEU A 187 -4.48 19.91 4.11
C LEU A 187 -5.96 19.52 4.22
N PHE A 188 -6.40 19.03 5.39
CA PHE A 188 -7.76 18.52 5.64
C PHE A 188 -8.54 19.31 6.71
N PHE A 189 -7.98 20.40 7.23
CA PHE A 189 -8.63 21.40 8.09
C PHE A 189 -8.35 22.81 7.57
#